data_AF-A0A939UJ48-F1
#
_entry.id   AF-A0A939UJ48-F1
#
_cell.length_a   1.000
_cell.length_b   1.000
_cell.length_c   1.000
_cell.angle_alpha   90.00
_cell.angle_beta   90.00
_cell.angle_gamma   90.00
#
_symmetry.space_group_name_H-M   'P 1'
#
loop_
_entity.id
_entity.type
_entity.pdbx_description
1 polymer ?
#
loop_
_entity_poly.entity_id
_entity_poly.type
_entity_poly.pdbx_seq_one_letter_code
_entity_poly.pdbx_strand_id
1 'polypeptide(L)'
;MASYINSTIEDVRFHIDNQDFDGPIDLLVKMVRESKIDIMDIFVSDITTQYIHYVETLKELDYEYVSHYIVMAAILIEIKSARMMPPQDEDESDPYLDDLNQTAEQIISDVQKELLLSTP
;
A
#
# COMPACT_ATOMS: atom_id res chain seq x y z
N MET A 1 32.35 -22.63 -6.80
CA MET A 1 31.22 -23.06 -5.94
C MET A 1 31.19 -22.09 -4.77
N ALA A 2 30.25 -21.17 -4.59
CA ALA A 2 28.89 -21.07 -5.08
C ALA A 2 28.64 -19.74 -5.81
N SER A 3 28.11 -19.84 -7.03
CA SER A 3 27.44 -18.78 -7.77
C SER A 3 26.00 -19.27 -7.89
N TYR A 4 25.10 -18.79 -7.03
CA TYR A 4 23.64 -18.94 -7.15
C TYR A 4 22.98 -18.14 -6.02
N ILE A 5 22.90 -16.81 -6.10
CA ILE A 5 21.82 -16.09 -5.42
C ILE A 5 21.40 -14.89 -6.28
N ASN A 6 20.19 -15.02 -6.83
CA ASN A 6 19.33 -14.00 -7.44
C ASN A 6 19.71 -13.32 -8.76
N SER A 7 19.62 -14.12 -9.83
CA SER A 7 19.27 -13.68 -11.19
C SER A 7 17.74 -13.60 -11.39
N THR A 8 17.05 -12.76 -10.62
CA THR A 8 15.63 -12.40 -10.89
C THR A 8 15.36 -10.98 -10.40
N ILE A 9 16.14 -10.03 -10.89
CA ILE A 9 15.76 -8.60 -10.95
C ILE A 9 16.21 -8.12 -12.33
N GLU A 10 15.68 -8.74 -13.39
CA GLU A 10 15.78 -8.19 -14.73
C GLU A 10 14.38 -7.80 -15.20
N ASP A 11 14.31 -6.57 -15.72
CA ASP A 11 13.18 -5.87 -16.30
C ASP A 11 12.02 -5.50 -15.38
N VAL A 12 12.24 -4.46 -14.57
CA VAL A 12 11.19 -3.45 -14.45
C VAL A 12 11.72 -2.09 -14.88
N ARG A 13 11.69 -1.88 -16.20
CA ARG A 13 11.84 -0.57 -16.84
C ARG A 13 10.61 0.27 -16.47
N PHE A 14 10.65 0.99 -15.35
CA PHE A 14 9.60 1.97 -15.05
C PHE A 14 9.99 3.34 -15.63
N HIS A 15 9.30 3.70 -16.71
CA HIS A 15 9.26 5.09 -17.18
C HIS A 15 8.70 5.94 -16.04
N ILE A 16 9.55 6.75 -15.42
CA ILE A 16 9.11 7.87 -14.58
C ILE A 16 8.74 8.98 -15.55
N ASP A 17 7.55 8.88 -16.14
CA ASP A 17 6.87 10.06 -16.64
C ASP A 17 6.38 10.79 -15.40
N ASN A 18 7.00 11.93 -15.08
CA ASN A 18 6.64 12.89 -14.03
C ASN A 18 5.14 12.88 -13.68
N GLN A 19 4.75 12.06 -12.72
CA GLN A 19 3.46 12.13 -12.06
C GLN A 19 3.78 12.41 -10.61
N ASP A 20 3.89 13.69 -10.29
CA ASP A 20 3.88 14.18 -8.92
C ASP A 20 2.54 13.73 -8.32
N PHE A 21 2.55 12.65 -7.54
CA PHE A 21 1.37 12.24 -6.79
C PHE A 21 1.14 13.25 -5.67
N ASP A 22 -0.09 13.70 -5.51
CA ASP A 22 -0.48 14.65 -4.46
C ASP A 22 -0.61 13.97 -3.08
N GLY A 23 0.02 12.80 -2.91
CA GLY A 23 0.15 12.11 -1.64
C GLY A 23 0.03 10.58 -1.72
N PRO A 24 0.07 9.91 -0.56
CA PRO A 24 0.04 8.46 -0.47
C PRO A 24 -1.29 7.84 -0.94
N ILE A 25 -2.43 8.55 -0.81
CA ILE A 25 -3.74 8.04 -1.23
C ILE A 25 -3.86 8.04 -2.76
N ASP A 26 -3.42 9.09 -3.44
CA ASP A 26 -3.46 9.18 -4.91
C ASP A 26 -2.63 8.05 -5.55
N LEU A 27 -1.47 7.74 -4.96
CA LEU A 27 -0.68 6.58 -5.36
C LEU A 27 -1.46 5.26 -5.19
N LEU A 28 -2.18 5.06 -4.09
CA LEU A 28 -3.02 3.88 -3.87
C LEU A 28 -4.17 3.81 -4.88
N VAL A 29 -4.81 4.95 -5.19
CA VAL A 29 -5.87 5.06 -6.21
C VAL A 29 -5.37 4.60 -7.56
N LYS A 30 -4.17 5.06 -7.98
CA LYS A 30 -3.53 4.60 -9.21
C LYS A 30 -3.30 3.09 -9.20
N MET A 31 -2.68 2.57 -8.14
CA MET A 31 -2.36 1.13 -8.03
C MET A 31 -3.61 0.25 -8.08
N VAL A 32 -4.69 0.65 -7.38
CA VAL A 32 -5.96 -0.07 -7.38
C VAL A 32 -6.60 -0.06 -8.77
N ARG A 33 -6.58 1.08 -9.48
CA ARG A 33 -7.08 1.19 -10.87
C ARG A 33 -6.31 0.30 -11.83
N GLU A 34 -4.98 0.31 -11.75
CA GLU A 34 -4.11 -0.47 -12.63
C GLU A 34 -4.22 -1.97 -12.36
N SER A 35 -4.30 -2.36 -11.08
CA SER A 35 -4.40 -3.76 -10.65
C SER A 35 -5.80 -4.36 -10.85
N LYS A 36 -6.84 -3.54 -11.04
CA LYS A 36 -8.25 -3.96 -11.22
C LYS A 36 -8.76 -4.87 -10.10
N ILE A 37 -8.36 -4.58 -8.86
CA ILE A 37 -8.80 -5.32 -7.68
C ILE A 37 -10.05 -4.67 -7.07
N ASP A 38 -10.78 -5.44 -6.25
CA ASP A 38 -11.77 -4.84 -5.35
C ASP A 38 -11.04 -4.01 -4.28
N ILE A 39 -11.54 -2.82 -3.99
CA ILE A 39 -10.98 -1.95 -2.95
C ILE A 39 -11.06 -2.60 -1.57
N MET A 40 -12.06 -3.45 -1.32
CA MET A 40 -12.20 -4.19 -0.06
C MET A 40 -11.04 -5.17 0.18
N ASP A 41 -10.39 -5.62 -0.91
CA ASP A 41 -9.28 -6.56 -0.90
C ASP A 41 -7.91 -5.87 -0.87
N ILE A 42 -7.85 -4.53 -0.80
CA ILE A 42 -6.60 -3.76 -0.89
C ILE A 42 -5.49 -4.30 0.04
N PHE A 43 -5.83 -4.63 1.29
CA PHE A 43 -4.87 -5.06 2.30
C PHE A 43 -4.45 -6.54 2.20
N VAL A 44 -5.25 -7.38 1.55
CA VAL A 44 -4.91 -8.80 1.33
C VAL A 44 -4.28 -9.05 -0.03
N SER A 45 -4.41 -8.07 -0.94
CA SER A 45 -3.79 -8.08 -2.26
C SER A 45 -2.29 -7.73 -2.25
N ASP A 46 -1.70 -7.67 -3.45
CA ASP A 46 -0.31 -7.24 -3.65
C ASP A 46 -0.12 -5.72 -3.58
N ILE A 47 -1.18 -4.92 -3.37
CA ILE A 47 -1.08 -3.45 -3.33
C ILE A 47 -0.10 -2.98 -2.26
N THR A 48 -0.12 -3.55 -1.05
CA THR A 48 0.86 -3.20 -0.01
C THR A 48 2.29 -3.40 -0.48
N THR A 49 2.58 -4.49 -1.18
CA THR A 49 3.92 -4.80 -1.70
C THR A 49 4.31 -3.83 -2.81
N GLN A 50 3.40 -3.57 -3.75
CA GLN A 50 3.61 -2.61 -4.83
C GLN A 50 3.86 -1.20 -4.28
N TYR A 51 3.11 -0.81 -3.26
CA TYR A 51 3.26 0.47 -2.58
C TYR A 51 4.65 0.62 -1.98
N ILE A 52 5.11 -0.36 -1.20
CA ILE A 52 6.44 -0.35 -0.59
C ILE A 52 7.53 -0.22 -1.65
N HIS A 53 7.47 -1.01 -2.73
CA HIS A 53 8.44 -0.93 -3.81
C HIS A 53 8.45 0.44 -4.47
N TYR A 54 7.30 1.06 -4.68
CA TYR A 54 7.25 2.42 -5.20
C TYR A 54 7.93 3.42 -4.25
N VAL A 55 7.63 3.35 -2.94
CA VAL A 55 8.25 4.22 -1.92
C VAL A 55 9.75 4.02 -1.85
N GLU A 56 10.26 2.80 -2.05
CA GLU A 56 11.70 2.53 -2.12
C GLU A 56 12.36 3.26 -3.30
N THR A 57 11.68 3.34 -4.45
CA THR A 57 12.19 4.11 -5.61
C THR A 57 12.15 5.62 -5.37
N LEU A 58 11.17 6.14 -4.61
CA LEU A 58 11.10 7.57 -4.27
C LEU A 58 12.23 8.03 -3.35
N LYS A 59 12.72 7.17 -2.44
CA LYS A 59 13.84 7.47 -1.53
C LYS A 59 15.13 7.81 -2.27
N GLU A 60 15.27 7.36 -3.51
CA GLU A 60 16.43 7.65 -4.35
C GLU A 60 16.33 9.05 -4.99
N LEU A 61 15.15 9.70 -4.95
CA LEU A 61 14.84 10.93 -5.67
C LEU A 61 14.70 12.16 -4.76
N ASP A 62 14.00 12.07 -3.62
CA ASP A 62 13.84 13.21 -2.69
C ASP A 62 13.41 12.79 -1.26
N TYR A 63 14.25 13.05 -0.25
CA TYR A 63 13.99 12.63 1.14
C TYR A 63 12.97 13.48 1.89
N GLU A 64 12.75 14.74 1.51
CA GLU A 64 11.90 15.67 2.30
C GLU A 64 10.42 15.32 2.16
N TYR A 65 10.02 14.81 0.99
CA TYR A 65 8.63 14.51 0.66
C TYR A 65 8.20 13.07 0.94
N VAL A 66 9.16 12.15 1.17
CA VAL A 66 8.89 10.71 1.31
C VAL A 66 8.33 10.31 2.69
N SER A 67 8.38 11.20 3.68
CA SER A 67 7.92 10.91 5.04
C SER A 67 6.47 10.40 5.11
N HIS A 68 5.52 11.08 4.45
CA HIS A 68 4.11 10.67 4.42
C HIS A 68 3.91 9.30 3.76
N TYR A 69 4.73 8.98 2.75
CA TYR A 69 4.71 7.69 2.07
C TYR A 69 5.25 6.57 2.96
N ILE A 70 6.30 6.83 3.73
CA ILE A 70 6.82 5.86 4.71
C ILE A 70 5.78 5.56 5.80
N VAL A 71 5.09 6.60 6.29
CA VAL A 71 4.02 6.43 7.28
C VAL A 71 2.90 5.55 6.72
N MET A 72 2.43 5.83 5.50
CA MET A 72 1.42 4.99 4.86
C MET A 72 1.91 3.55 4.66
N ALA A 73 3.17 3.36 4.22
CA ALA A 73 3.73 2.01 4.06
C ALA A 73 3.71 1.22 5.37
N ALA A 74 4.08 1.85 6.49
CA ALA A 74 4.02 1.22 7.81
C ALA A 74 2.59 0.80 8.19
N ILE A 75 1.61 1.70 7.98
CA ILE A 75 0.19 1.44 8.25
C ILE A 75 -0.32 0.27 7.38
N LEU A 76 0.00 0.24 6.09
CA LEU A 76 -0.41 -0.83 5.19
C LEU A 76 0.18 -2.19 5.60
N ILE A 77 1.43 -2.23 6.07
CA ILE A 77 2.08 -3.44 6.57
C ILE A 77 1.39 -3.92 7.85
N GLU A 78 1.10 -3.00 8.78
CA GLU A 78 0.44 -3.28 10.05
C GLU A 78 -0.94 -3.91 9.82
N ILE A 79 -1.77 -3.27 8.99
CA ILE A 79 -3.10 -3.77 8.63
C ILE A 79 -3.01 -5.12 7.90
N LYS A 80 -2.10 -5.26 6.93
CA LYS A 80 -1.92 -6.53 6.21
C LYS A 80 -1.52 -7.65 7.15
N SER A 81 -0.59 -7.39 8.06
CA SER A 81 -0.17 -8.36 9.08
C SER A 81 -1.35 -8.81 9.94
N ALA A 82 -2.13 -7.85 10.47
CA ALA A 82 -3.28 -8.16 11.30
C ALA A 82 -4.36 -8.98 10.56
N ARG A 83 -4.65 -8.65 9.29
CA ARG A 83 -5.63 -9.40 8.49
C ARG A 83 -5.20 -10.82 8.14
N MET A 84 -3.90 -11.12 8.19
CA MET A 84 -3.36 -12.46 7.94
C MET A 84 -3.23 -13.30 9.23
N MET A 85 -3.46 -12.69 10.41
CA MET A 85 -3.45 -13.43 11.66
C MET A 85 -4.72 -14.29 11.79
N PRO A 86 -4.63 -15.45 12.47
CA PRO A 86 -5.81 -16.21 12.81
C PRO A 86 -6.78 -15.37 13.66
N PRO A 87 -8.10 -15.56 13.52
CA PRO A 87 -9.07 -14.85 14.34
C PRO A 87 -8.80 -15.11 15.82
N GLN A 88 -8.83 -14.04 16.61
CA GLN A 88 -8.84 -14.14 18.07
C GLN A 88 -10.19 -14.68 18.52
N ASP A 89 -10.25 -15.29 19.71
CA ASP A 89 -11.51 -15.75 20.28
C ASP A 89 -12.48 -14.56 20.43
N GLU A 90 -13.74 -14.74 19.99
CA GLU A 90 -14.75 -13.65 19.88
C GLU A 90 -15.05 -12.91 21.20
N ASP A 91 -14.66 -13.49 22.34
CA ASP A 91 -14.85 -12.92 23.68
C ASP A 91 -13.75 -11.93 24.11
N GLU A 92 -12.65 -11.80 23.35
CA GLU A 92 -11.57 -10.86 23.63
C GLU A 92 -11.59 -9.67 22.64
N SER A 93 -12.25 -8.58 23.03
CA SER A 93 -12.10 -7.30 22.32
C SER A 93 -10.68 -6.78 22.53
N ASP A 94 -9.93 -6.59 21.45
CA ASP A 94 -8.64 -5.91 21.47
C ASP A 94 -8.81 -4.47 20.95
N PRO A 95 -8.75 -3.44 21.82
CA PRO A 95 -8.89 -2.04 21.42
C PRO A 95 -7.92 -1.61 20.32
N TYR A 96 -6.73 -2.22 20.27
CA TYR A 96 -5.75 -1.92 19.23
C TYR A 96 -6.19 -2.47 17.86
N LEU A 97 -6.80 -3.66 17.82
CA LEU A 97 -7.37 -4.19 16.58
C LEU A 97 -8.57 -3.38 16.11
N ASP A 98 -9.39 -2.86 17.03
CA ASP A 98 -10.50 -1.97 16.71
C ASP A 98 -10.03 -0.67 16.05
N ASP A 99 -9.02 0.00 16.63
CA ASP A 99 -8.40 1.21 16.08
C ASP A 99 -7.77 0.94 14.70
N LEU A 100 -7.13 -0.21 14.53
CA LEU A 100 -6.50 -0.61 13.27
C LEU A 100 -7.55 -0.90 12.19
N ASN A 101 -8.67 -1.52 12.55
CA ASN A 101 -9.81 -1.74 11.66
C ASN A 101 -10.44 -0.43 11.23
N GLN A 102 -10.64 0.51 12.15
CA GLN A 102 -11.13 1.85 11.83
C GLN A 102 -10.17 2.57 10.86
N THR A 103 -8.86 2.45 11.08
CA THR A 103 -7.86 3.02 10.17
C THR A 103 -7.95 2.39 8.77
N ALA A 104 -8.13 1.07 8.69
CA ALA A 104 -8.31 0.37 7.44
C ALA A 104 -9.57 0.82 6.68
N GLU A 105 -10.69 0.98 7.39
CA GLU A 105 -11.95 1.50 6.84
C GLU A 105 -11.80 2.94 6.33
N GLN A 106 -11.08 3.79 7.07
CA GLN A 106 -10.82 5.16 6.66
C GLN A 106 -10.02 5.21 5.34
N ILE A 107 -8.96 4.40 5.22
CA ILE A 107 -8.16 4.31 3.99
C ILE A 107 -9.03 3.82 2.82
N ILE A 108 -9.82 2.77 3.02
CA ILE A 108 -10.74 2.26 1.99
C ILE A 108 -11.71 3.37 1.56
N SER A 109 -12.31 4.08 2.51
CA SER A 109 -13.23 5.18 2.25
C SER A 109 -12.55 6.30 1.45
N ASP A 110 -11.33 6.69 1.82
CA ASP A 110 -10.61 7.78 1.17
C ASP A 110 -10.23 7.41 -0.27
N VAL A 111 -9.68 6.21 -0.48
CA VAL A 111 -9.37 5.69 -1.82
C VAL A 111 -10.65 5.57 -2.65
N GLN A 112 -11.73 5.04 -2.08
CA GLN A 112 -13.01 4.92 -2.78
C GLN A 112 -13.58 6.28 -3.17
N LYS A 113 -13.52 7.27 -2.28
CA LYS A 113 -13.97 8.63 -2.55
C LYS A 113 -13.17 9.24 -3.70
N GLU A 114 -11.86 9.10 -3.68
CA GLU A 114 -10.99 9.67 -4.72
C GLU A 114 -11.15 8.96 -6.07
N LEU A 115 -11.39 7.64 -6.05
CA LEU A 115 -11.77 6.85 -7.23
C LEU A 115 -13.04 7.40 -7.90
N LEU A 116 -14.04 7.83 -7.11
CA LEU A 116 -15.30 8.40 -7.60
C LEU A 116 -15.14 9.84 -8.11
N LEU A 117 -14.23 10.63 -7.49
CA LEU A 117 -13.98 12.02 -7.88
C LEU A 117 -13.19 12.14 -9.18
N SER A 118 -12.36 11.15 -9.52
CA SER A 118 -11.57 11.13 -10.75
C SER A 118 -12.20 10.28 -11.87
N THR A 119 -13.53 10.23 -11.91
CA THR A 119 -14.28 9.74 -13.08
C THR A 119 -14.30 10.84 -14.16
N PRO A 120 -13.98 10.54 -15.44
CA PRO A 120 -13.93 11.54 -16.52
C PRO A 120 -15.27 12.22 -16.83
#